data_AF-A0A846NYW9-F1
#
_entry.id   AF-A0A846NYW9-F1
#
_cell.length_a   1.000
_cell.length_b   1.000
_cell.length_c   1.000
_cell.angle_alpha   90.00
_cell.angle_beta   90.00
_cell.angle_gamma   90.00
#
_symmetry.space_group_name_H-M   'P 1'
#
loop_
_entity.id
_entity.type
_entity.pdbx_description
1 polymer ?
#
loop_
_entity_poly.entity_id
_entity_poly.type
_entity_poly.pdbx_seq_one_letter_code
_entity_poly.pdbx_strand_id
1 'polypeptide(L)'
;MGYGRSPWLAAFLNFIIWGSGYVYIGHRMILGAGLVIVSIFNFLILISLPEIILLRGSELFSLWLSFIWIALSVLFAIDVYRETREINAV
;
A
#
# COMPACT_ATOMS: atom_id res chain seq x y z
N MET A 1 -20.79 2.83 13.61
CA MET A 1 -21.78 3.17 12.57
C MET A 1 -21.03 3.61 11.32
N GLY A 2 -20.53 2.65 10.54
CA GLY A 2 -19.77 2.95 9.32
C GLY A 2 -20.73 3.13 8.15
N TYR A 3 -20.90 4.35 7.66
CA TYR A 3 -21.55 4.59 6.37
C TYR A 3 -20.76 3.83 5.29
N GLY A 4 -21.48 3.09 4.44
CA GLY A 4 -20.93 2.19 3.42
C GLY A 4 -19.78 2.79 2.63
N ARG A 5 -18.56 2.51 3.07
CA ARG A 5 -17.34 2.95 2.40
C ARG A 5 -17.12 2.05 1.19
N SER A 6 -16.79 2.64 0.05
CA SER A 6 -16.62 1.87 -1.19
C SER A 6 -15.43 0.92 -1.05
N PRO A 7 -15.63 -0.41 -1.16
CA PRO A 7 -14.52 -1.37 -1.09
C PRO A 7 -13.49 -1.15 -2.18
N TRP A 8 -13.95 -0.75 -3.36
CA TRP A 8 -13.09 -0.44 -4.50
C TRP A 8 -12.23 0.80 -4.24
N LEU A 9 -12.81 1.84 -3.62
CA LEU A 9 -12.04 3.03 -3.26
C LEU A 9 -10.99 2.72 -2.19
N ALA A 10 -11.36 1.94 -1.18
CA ALA A 10 -10.44 1.52 -0.13
C ALA A 10 -9.27 0.72 -0.69
N ALA A 11 -9.54 -0.22 -1.60
CA ALA A 11 -8.53 -1.02 -2.29
C ALA A 11 -7.61 -0.16 -3.17
N PHE A 12 -8.19 0.76 -3.95
CA PHE A 12 -7.44 1.67 -4.82
C PHE A 12 -6.50 2.58 -4.03
N LEU A 13 -6.98 3.15 -2.92
CA LEU A 13 -6.16 3.93 -2.00
C LEU A 13 -4.98 3.09 -1.49
N ASN A 14 -5.26 1.87 -1.00
CA ASN A 14 -4.23 0.99 -0.44
C ASN A 14 -3.22 0.48 -1.48
N PHE A 15 -3.62 0.40 -2.75
CA PHE A 15 -2.74 0.03 -3.86
C PHE A 15 -1.71 1.13 -4.16
N ILE A 16 -2.13 2.40 -4.15
CA ILE A 16 -1.24 3.54 -4.45
C ILE A 16 -0.36 3.87 -3.26
N ILE A 17 -0.98 4.01 -2.08
CA ILE A 17 -0.30 4.36 -0.84
C ILE A 17 -0.68 3.31 0.18
N TRP A 18 0.26 2.43 0.49
CA TRP A 18 0.05 1.38 1.48
C TRP A 18 -0.43 1.98 2.80
N GLY A 19 -1.42 1.35 3.42
CA GLY A 19 -1.98 1.79 4.70
C GLY A 19 -3.16 2.75 4.58
N SER A 20 -3.26 3.52 3.50
CA SER A 20 -4.29 4.55 3.35
C SER A 20 -5.70 3.99 3.25
N GLY A 21 -5.87 2.78 2.71
CA GLY A 21 -7.15 2.07 2.67
C GLY A 21 -7.67 1.72 4.06
N TYR A 22 -6.80 1.22 4.94
CA TYR A 22 -7.14 0.91 6.35
C TYR A 22 -7.53 2.18 7.13
N VAL A 23 -6.77 3.27 6.92
CA VAL A 23 -7.10 4.58 7.53
C VAL A 23 -8.44 5.08 7.00
N TYR A 24 -8.69 4.97 5.69
CA TYR A 24 -9.95 5.36 5.07
C TYR A 24 -11.12 4.60 5.67
N ILE A 25 -11.03 3.29 5.85
CA ILE A 25 -12.11 2.49 6.46
C ILE A 25 -12.20 2.63 7.99
N GLY A 26 -11.20 3.26 8.62
CA GLY A 26 -11.16 3.47 10.06
C GLY A 26 -11.02 2.18 10.86
N HIS A 27 -10.61 1.09 10.21
CA HIS A 27 -10.34 -0.20 10.83
C HIS A 27 -8.84 -0.49 10.77
N ARG A 28 -8.31 -1.12 11.82
CA ARG A 28 -6.86 -1.33 12.01
C ARG A 28 -6.02 -0.06 11.82
N MET A 29 -6.48 1.07 12.39
CA MET A 29 -5.84 2.38 12.18
C MET A 29 -4.34 2.41 12.50
N ILE A 30 -3.87 1.66 13.50
CA ILE A 30 -2.44 1.58 13.84
C ILE A 30 -1.64 0.95 12.71
N LEU A 31 -2.12 -0.18 12.15
CA LEU A 31 -1.49 -0.83 11.01
C LEU A 31 -1.51 0.10 9.78
N GLY A 32 -2.67 0.72 9.52
CA GLY A 32 -2.83 1.68 8.42
C GLY A 32 -1.85 2.85 8.52
N ALA A 33 -1.77 3.50 9.67
CA ALA A 33 -0.84 4.61 9.89
C ALA A 33 0.63 4.17 9.78
N GLY A 34 0.98 3.00 10.34
CA GLY A 34 2.32 2.43 10.21
C GLY A 34 2.71 2.18 8.75
N LEU A 35 1.80 1.59 7.96
CA LEU A 35 2.03 1.34 6.53
C LEU A 35 2.13 2.65 5.72
N VAL A 36 1.35 3.68 6.06
CA VAL A 36 1.48 5.01 5.43
C VAL A 36 2.86 5.60 5.71
N ILE A 37 3.34 5.52 6.94
CA ILE A 37 4.70 5.98 7.30
C ILE A 37 5.74 5.21 6.49
N VAL A 38 5.66 3.88 6.44
CA VAL A 38 6.57 3.04 5.64
C VAL A 38 6.53 3.44 4.16
N SER A 39 5.34 3.68 3.60
CA SER A 39 5.16 4.10 2.21
C SER A 39 5.83 5.46 1.94
N ILE A 40 5.66 6.43 2.85
CA ILE A 40 6.33 7.74 2.76
C ILE A 40 7.85 7.59 2.79
N PHE A 41 8.40 6.83 3.76
CA PHE A 41 9.84 6.61 3.84
C PHE A 41 10.38 5.89 2.59
N ASN A 42 9.64 4.92 2.05
CA ASN A 42 10.01 4.23 0.82
C ASN A 42 10.12 5.21 -0.37
N PHE A 43 9.12 6.09 -0.54
CA PHE A 43 9.15 7.14 -1.55
C PHE A 43 10.31 8.14 -1.34
N LEU A 44 10.56 8.57 -0.11
CA LEU A 44 11.66 9.48 0.20
C LEU A 44 13.02 8.86 -0.14
N ILE A 45 13.22 7.58 0.17
CA ILE A 45 14.45 6.85 -0.19
C ILE A 45 14.59 6.78 -1.71
N LEU A 46 13.51 6.47 -2.43
CA LEU A 46 13.52 6.36 -3.88
C LEU A 46 13.91 7.68 -4.57
N ILE A 47 13.39 8.81 -4.08
CA ILE A 47 13.66 10.14 -4.67
C ILE A 47 15.04 10.68 -4.24
N SER A 48 15.52 10.32 -3.04
CA SER A 48 16.78 10.85 -2.49
C SER A 48 18.02 10.09 -2.94
N LEU A 49 17.87 8.85 -3.43
CA LEU A 49 19.00 8.06 -3.90
C LEU A 49 19.39 8.46 -5.33
N PRO A 50 20.68 8.75 -5.60
CA PRO A 50 21.17 8.95 -6.96
C PRO A 50 20.82 7.74 -7.82
N GLU A 51 20.36 7.96 -9.06
CA GLU A 51 20.07 6.90 -10.05
C GLU A 51 21.22 5.89 -10.17
N ILE A 52 22.47 6.36 -10.08
CA ILE A 52 23.68 5.53 -10.10
C ILE A 52 23.75 4.49 -8.97
N ILE A 53 23.14 4.74 -7.81
CA ILE A 53 23.11 3.81 -6.68
C ILE A 53 21.96 2.81 -6.84
N LEU A 54 20.80 3.26 -7.36
CA LEU A 54 19.64 2.42 -7.65
C LEU A 54 19.89 1.47 -8.84
N LEU A 55 20.60 1.94 -9.87
CA LEU A 55 20.97 1.19 -11.08
C LEU A 55 22.31 0.45 -10.94
N ARG A 56 23.02 0.59 -9.82
CA ARG A 56 24.24 -0.21 -9.55
C ARG A 56 23.95 -1.68 -9.26
N GLY A 57 22.70 -2.00 -8.92
CA GLY A 57 22.22 -3.38 -8.88
C GLY A 57 22.12 -3.97 -10.28
N SER A 58 22.12 -5.31 -10.41
CA SER A 58 21.81 -5.94 -11.69
C SER A 58 20.38 -5.59 -12.11
N GLU A 59 20.11 -5.48 -13.41
CA GLU A 59 18.76 -5.24 -13.95
C GLU A 59 17.73 -6.25 -13.39
N LEU A 60 18.18 -7.49 -13.15
CA LEU A 60 17.40 -8.55 -12.51
C LEU A 60 16.98 -8.20 -11.08
N PHE A 61 17.86 -7.56 -10.30
CA PHE A 61 17.55 -7.14 -8.94
C PHE A 61 16.50 -6.01 -8.92
N SER A 62 16.62 -5.04 -9.81
CA SER A 62 15.62 -3.96 -9.95
C SER A 62 14.26 -4.52 -10.38
N LEU A 63 14.24 -5.44 -11.35
CA LEU A 63 13.00 -6.10 -11.79
C LEU A 63 12.35 -6.92 -10.66
N TRP A 64 13.16 -7.62 -9.87
CA TRP A 64 12.68 -8.37 -8.70
C TRP A 64 12.07 -7.46 -7.63
N LEU A 65 12.71 -6.33 -7.31
CA LEU A 65 12.16 -5.35 -6.37
C LEU A 65 10.86 -4.73 -6.87
N SER A 66 10.77 -4.36 -8.15
CA SER A 66 9.52 -3.86 -8.75
C SER A 66 8.41 -4.90 -8.68
N PHE A 67 8.72 -6.17 -8.93
CA PHE A 67 7.73 -7.25 -8.83
C PHE A 67 7.21 -7.43 -7.41
N ILE A 68 8.10 -7.42 -6.40
CA ILE A 68 7.70 -7.47 -5.00
C ILE A 68 6.80 -6.28 -4.63
N TRP A 69 7.17 -5.08 -5.07
CA TRP A 69 6.41 -3.88 -4.76
C TRP A 69 4.98 -3.94 -5.33
N ILE A 70 4.84 -4.36 -6.59
CA ILE A 70 3.52 -4.56 -7.22
C ILE A 70 2.75 -5.67 -6.51
N ALA A 71 3.39 -6.80 -6.22
CA ALA A 71 2.75 -7.92 -5.55
C ALA A 71 2.21 -7.53 -4.16
N LEU A 72 3.00 -6.82 -3.35
CA LEU A 72 2.57 -6.31 -2.05
C LEU A 72 1.43 -5.31 -2.17
N SER A 73 1.49 -4.41 -3.16
CA SER A 73 0.43 -3.43 -3.42
C SER A 73 -0.90 -4.13 -3.75
N VAL A 74 -0.87 -5.18 -4.56
CA VAL A 74 -2.05 -6.01 -4.87
C VAL A 74 -2.55 -6.74 -3.63
N LEU A 75 -1.66 -7.37 -2.84
CA LEU A 75 -2.05 -8.10 -1.64
C LEU A 75 -2.71 -7.19 -0.61
N PHE A 76 -2.15 -6.02 -0.33
CA PHE A 76 -2.74 -5.05 0.59
C PHE A 76 -4.06 -4.46 0.06
N ALA A 77 -4.19 -4.25 -1.24
CA ALA A 77 -5.45 -3.82 -1.84
C ALA A 77 -6.55 -4.88 -1.68
N ILE A 78 -6.23 -6.16 -1.90
CA ILE A 78 -7.17 -7.27 -1.71
C ILE A 78 -7.59 -7.41 -0.25
N ASP A 79 -6.64 -7.28 0.68
CA ASP A 79 -6.91 -7.41 2.12
C ASP A 79 -7.90 -6.33 2.58
N VAL A 80 -7.62 -5.05 2.28
CA VAL A 80 -8.55 -3.95 2.58
C VAL A 80 -9.89 -4.13 1.87
N TYR A 81 -9.91 -4.57 0.62
CA TYR A 81 -11.16 -4.80 -0.11
C TYR A 81 -12.07 -5.78 0.62
N ARG A 82 -11.51 -6.92 1.05
CA ARG A 82 -12.23 -7.96 1.79
C ARG A 82 -12.73 -7.42 3.12
N GLU A 83 -11.85 -6.76 3.86
CA GLU A 83 -12.18 -6.20 5.17
C GLU A 83 -13.29 -5.12 5.06
N THR A 84 -13.24 -4.26 4.03
CA THR A 84 -14.29 -3.27 3.78
C THR A 84 -15.63 -3.94 3.45
N ARG A 85 -15.60 -5.03 2.67
CA ARG A 85 -16.82 -5.79 2.34
C ARG A 85 -17.41 -6.47 3.56
N GLU A 86 -16.58 -7.03 4.43
CA GLU A 86 -17.01 -7.64 5.69
C GLU A 86 -17.64 -6.61 6.62
N ILE A 87 -17.03 -5.44 6.77
CA ILE A 87 -17.59 -4.34 7.58
C ILE A 87 -18.92 -3.85 7.02
N ASN A 88 -19.05 -3.73 5.69
CA ASN A 88 -20.29 -3.28 5.05
C ASN A 88 -21.41 -4.32 5.07
N ALA A 89 -21.10 -5.60 5.33
CA ALA A 89 -22.07 -6.69 5.40
C ALA A 89 -22.69 -6.86 6.80
N VAL A 90 -22.14 -6.17 7.81
CA VAL A 90 -22.60 -6.13 9.22
C VAL A 90 -23.42 -4.87 9.48
#